data_AF-A0A8T5MGN8-F1
#
_entry.id   AF-A0A8T5MGN8-F1
#
_cell.length_a   1.000
_cell.length_b   1.000
_cell.length_c   1.000
_cell.angle_alpha   90.00
_cell.angle_beta   90.00
_cell.angle_gamma   90.00
#
_symmetry.space_group_name_H-M   'P 1'
#
loop_
_entity.id
_entity.type
_entity.pdbx_description
1 polymer ?
#
loop_
_entity_poly.entity_id
_entity_poly.type
_entity_poly.pdbx_seq_one_letter_code
_entity_poly.pdbx_strand_id
1 'polypeptide(L)'
;MLSKRGELTTKQLVTIIILITSFIIVLFLLFQLNLGETSDKEICHNSVTLRAKASVFSGSLDCKTNYLCVSSGGSCEGITETSTAEVDAGNKTQVMEALADEMVSCWWQFG
;
A
#
# COMPACT_ATOMS: atom_id res chain seq x y z
N MET A 1 -28.45 12.10 47.74
CA MET A 1 -28.20 11.86 46.30
C MET A 1 -27.44 10.55 46.17
N LEU A 2 -28.06 9.55 45.53
CA LEU A 2 -27.61 8.15 45.49
C LEU A 2 -26.24 7.99 44.83
N SER A 3 -25.27 7.51 45.58
CA SER A 3 -24.04 6.95 45.03
C SER A 3 -24.35 5.52 44.57
N LYS A 4 -24.86 5.36 43.34
CA LYS A 4 -24.93 4.05 42.67
C LYS A 4 -23.51 3.66 42.27
N ARG A 5 -22.76 3.07 43.20
CA ARG A 5 -21.51 2.37 42.88
C ARG A 5 -21.89 1.22 41.94
N GLY A 6 -21.40 1.28 40.70
CA GLY A 6 -21.66 0.26 39.69
C GLY A 6 -21.20 -1.09 40.22
N GLU A 7 -22.15 -1.97 40.51
CA GLU A 7 -21.88 -3.36 40.84
C GLU A 7 -21.50 -4.06 39.54
N LEU A 8 -20.27 -3.84 39.08
CA LEU A 8 -19.67 -4.65 38.03
C LEU A 8 -19.55 -6.05 38.59
N THR A 9 -20.50 -6.91 38.21
CA THR A 9 -20.45 -8.33 38.54
C THR A 9 -19.09 -8.85 38.07
N THR A 10 -18.37 -9.57 38.91
CA THR A 10 -17.01 -10.07 38.64
C THR A 10 -16.91 -10.78 37.28
N LYS A 11 -18.01 -11.40 36.83
CA LYS A 11 -18.16 -12.01 35.51
C LYS A 11 -18.04 -11.01 34.35
N GLN A 12 -18.64 -9.82 34.44
CA GLN A 12 -18.53 -8.78 33.41
C GLN A 12 -17.09 -8.25 33.28
N LEU A 13 -16.39 -8.13 34.40
CA LEU A 13 -14.99 -7.69 34.42
C LEU A 13 -14.09 -8.71 33.70
N VAL A 14 -14.29 -10.01 33.95
CA VAL A 14 -13.57 -11.08 33.26
C VAL A 14 -13.85 -11.08 31.75
N THR A 15 -15.11 -10.92 31.34
CA THR A 15 -15.47 -10.86 29.91
C THR A 15 -14.80 -9.69 29.20
N ILE A 16 -14.76 -8.51 29.82
CA ILE A 16 -14.10 -7.32 29.24
C ILE A 16 -12.61 -7.56 29.07
N ILE A 17 -11.94 -8.18 30.05
CA ILE A 17 -10.51 -8.51 29.96
C ILE A 17 -10.25 -9.43 28.77
N ILE A 18 -11.01 -10.52 28.63
CA ILE A 18 -10.84 -11.48 27.53
C ILE A 18 -11.02 -10.77 26.18
N LEU A 19 -12.02 -9.90 26.08
CA LEU A 19 -12.30 -9.16 24.85
C LEU A 19 -11.13 -8.23 24.48
N ILE A 20 -10.63 -7.46 25.45
CA ILE A 20 -9.47 -6.58 25.27
C ILE A 20 -8.23 -7.40 24.89
N THR A 21 -7.95 -8.50 25.59
CA THR A 21 -6.78 -9.35 25.31
C THR A 21 -6.86 -9.96 23.91
N SER A 22 -8.03 -10.44 23.49
CA SER A 22 -8.23 -10.98 22.14
C SER A 22 -7.98 -9.92 21.05
N PHE A 23 -8.47 -8.71 21.27
CA PHE A 23 -8.25 -7.58 20.35
C PHE A 23 -6.77 -7.18 20.26
N ILE A 24 -6.06 -7.14 21.39
CA ILE A 24 -4.61 -6.86 21.42
C ILE A 24 -3.82 -7.91 20.63
N ILE A 25 -4.16 -9.20 20.79
CA ILE A 25 -3.48 -10.27 20.05
C ILE A 25 -3.70 -10.11 18.54
N VAL A 26 -4.93 -9.81 18.11
CA VAL A 26 -5.22 -9.57 16.69
C VAL A 26 -4.44 -8.38 16.16
N LEU A 27 -4.44 -7.23 16.87
CA LEU A 27 -3.65 -6.07 16.47
C LEU A 27 -2.16 -6.40 16.38
N PHE A 28 -1.62 -7.12 17.37
CA PHE A 28 -0.21 -7.52 17.37
C PHE A 28 0.15 -8.35 16.13
N LEU A 29 -0.72 -9.29 15.74
CA LEU A 29 -0.52 -10.07 14.51
C LEU A 29 -0.57 -9.19 13.26
N LEU A 30 -1.52 -8.24 13.18
CA LEU A 30 -1.60 -7.30 12.05
C LEU A 30 -0.36 -6.41 11.93
N PHE A 31 0.18 -5.96 13.06
CA PHE A 31 1.42 -5.18 13.10
C PHE A 31 2.66 -6.01 12.72
N GLN A 32 2.75 -7.26 13.19
CA GLN A 32 3.85 -8.16 12.79
C GLN A 32 3.83 -8.50 11.31
N LEU A 33 2.64 -8.61 10.71
CA LEU A 33 2.48 -8.90 9.29
C LEU A 33 2.77 -7.69 8.39
N ASN A 34 3.14 -6.54 8.96
CA ASN A 34 3.51 -5.31 8.26
C ASN A 34 2.55 -4.97 7.09
N LEU A 35 1.24 -5.06 7.36
CA LEU A 35 0.18 -4.71 6.41
C LEU A 35 0.11 -3.20 6.10
N GLY A 36 1.09 -2.42 6.57
CA GLY A 36 1.11 -0.96 6.52
C GLY A 36 2.05 -0.37 5.47
N GLU A 37 2.96 -1.16 4.88
CA GLU A 37 3.79 -0.70 3.76
C GLU A 37 3.06 -0.95 2.44
N THR A 38 1.90 -0.32 2.24
CA THR A 38 1.27 -0.31 0.92
C THR A 38 2.05 0.62 0.02
N SER A 39 2.74 0.06 -0.98
CA SER A 39 3.39 0.84 -2.03
C SER A 39 2.34 1.60 -2.85
N ASP A 40 2.70 2.78 -3.39
CA ASP A 40 1.84 3.55 -4.29
C ASP A 40 1.31 2.70 -5.47
N LYS A 41 2.09 1.69 -5.91
CA LYS A 41 1.69 0.72 -6.93
C LYS A 41 0.54 -0.20 -6.45
N GLU A 42 0.58 -0.64 -5.19
CA GLU A 42 -0.48 -1.49 -4.60
C GLU A 42 -1.77 -0.70 -4.33
N ILE A 43 -1.65 0.57 -3.92
CA ILE A 43 -2.80 1.46 -3.76
C ILE A 43 -3.50 1.65 -5.11
N CYS A 44 -2.75 1.88 -6.19
CA CYS A 44 -3.31 1.99 -7.53
C CYS A 44 -4.04 0.69 -7.94
N HIS A 45 -3.40 -0.48 -7.81
CA HIS A 45 -4.04 -1.77 -8.11
C HIS A 45 -5.32 -2.01 -7.32
N ASN A 46 -5.28 -1.77 -6.01
CA ASN A 46 -6.44 -1.92 -5.14
C ASN A 46 -7.54 -0.92 -5.52
N SER A 47 -7.20 0.33 -5.86
CA SER A 47 -8.17 1.35 -6.29
C SER A 47 -8.86 0.95 -7.61
N VAL A 48 -8.12 0.40 -8.57
CA VAL A 48 -8.66 -0.07 -9.85
C VAL A 48 -9.56 -1.28 -9.65
N THR A 49 -9.12 -2.27 -8.88
CA THR A 49 -9.91 -3.49 -8.62
C THR A 49 -11.17 -3.22 -7.79
N LEU A 50 -11.09 -2.34 -6.78
CA LEU A 50 -12.25 -1.88 -6.01
C LEU A 50 -13.24 -1.14 -6.93
N ARG A 51 -12.75 -0.29 -7.82
CA ARG A 51 -13.59 0.43 -8.80
C ARG A 51 -14.24 -0.51 -9.80
N ALA A 52 -13.52 -1.50 -10.30
CA ALA A 52 -14.05 -2.50 -11.22
C ALA A 52 -15.19 -3.32 -10.59
N LYS A 53 -15.19 -3.49 -9.26
CA LYS A 53 -16.22 -4.22 -8.50
C LYS A 53 -17.33 -3.33 -7.93
N ALA A 54 -17.14 -2.02 -7.85
CA ALA A 54 -18.10 -1.10 -7.26
C ALA A 54 -19.19 -0.69 -8.26
N SER A 55 -20.45 -1.01 -7.97
CA SER A 55 -21.59 -0.72 -8.85
C SER A 55 -22.29 0.63 -8.60
N VAL A 56 -21.97 1.34 -7.50
CA VAL A 56 -22.76 2.51 -7.05
C VAL A 56 -21.95 3.76 -6.71
N PHE A 57 -20.67 3.67 -6.37
CA PHE A 57 -19.84 4.85 -6.10
C PHE A 57 -18.38 4.54 -6.40
N SER A 58 -17.79 5.23 -7.38
CA SER A 58 -16.34 5.21 -7.57
C SER A 58 -15.82 6.64 -7.54
N GLY A 59 -15.03 6.96 -6.51
CA GLY A 59 -14.23 8.17 -6.48
C GLY A 59 -13.15 8.20 -7.58
N SER A 60 -12.24 9.18 -7.51
CA SER A 60 -11.06 9.21 -8.38
C SER A 60 -10.16 7.99 -8.14
N LEU A 61 -9.38 7.60 -9.15
CA LEU A 61 -8.32 6.60 -8.97
C LEU A 61 -7.18 7.22 -8.17
N ASP A 62 -6.66 6.49 -7.18
CA ASP A 62 -5.53 6.91 -6.35
C ASP A 62 -4.22 6.36 -6.95
N CYS A 63 -3.98 6.68 -8.23
CA CYS A 63 -2.78 6.27 -8.95
C CYS A 63 -1.84 7.48 -9.11
N LYS A 64 -0.56 7.29 -8.79
CA LYS A 64 0.49 8.30 -9.00
C LYS A 64 1.32 7.96 -10.23
N THR A 65 1.76 9.00 -10.95
CA THR A 65 2.68 8.85 -12.07
C THR A 65 4.09 8.55 -11.56
N ASN A 66 4.65 7.41 -11.98
CA ASN A 66 6.07 7.11 -11.76
C ASN A 66 6.88 7.59 -12.95
N TYR A 67 7.90 8.42 -12.70
CA TYR A 67 8.86 8.83 -13.71
C TYR A 67 10.14 8.00 -13.55
N LEU A 68 10.45 7.22 -14.58
CA LEU A 68 11.70 6.48 -14.70
C LEU A 68 12.69 7.28 -15.52
N CYS A 69 13.86 7.58 -14.97
CA CYS A 69 14.99 8.03 -15.75
C CYS A 69 15.87 6.85 -16.12
N VAL A 70 16.18 6.79 -17.41
CA VAL A 70 17.04 5.79 -18.01
C VAL A 70 18.28 6.54 -18.46
N SER A 71 19.35 6.48 -17.67
CA SER A 71 20.57 7.24 -17.93
C SER A 71 21.81 6.35 -17.95
N SER A 72 22.69 6.65 -18.92
CA SER A 72 24.02 6.04 -19.07
C SER A 72 25.08 7.05 -18.64
N GLY A 73 25.05 7.46 -17.36
CA GLY A 73 26.07 8.31 -16.75
C GLY A 73 25.81 9.82 -16.76
N GLY A 74 24.60 10.29 -17.08
CA GLY A 74 24.17 11.69 -16.93
C GLY A 74 23.15 11.89 -15.81
N SER A 75 23.10 13.09 -15.20
CA SER A 75 21.96 13.46 -14.34
C SER A 75 20.75 13.76 -15.21
N CYS A 76 19.60 13.18 -14.88
CA CYS A 76 18.35 13.53 -15.52
C CYS A 76 17.85 14.88 -14.95
N GLU A 77 18.38 15.96 -15.52
CA GLU A 77 18.01 17.32 -15.12
C GLU A 77 16.66 17.70 -15.75
N GLY A 78 15.65 17.93 -14.90
CA GLY A 78 14.34 18.44 -15.32
C GLY A 78 13.16 17.49 -15.09
N ILE A 79 13.39 16.28 -14.58
CA ILE A 79 12.35 15.35 -14.17
C ILE A 79 12.49 15.11 -12.66
N THR A 80 11.42 15.31 -11.88
CA THR A 80 11.35 14.78 -10.52
C THR A 80 11.13 13.28 -10.60
N GLU A 81 12.22 12.53 -10.72
CA GLU A 81 12.18 11.06 -10.77
C GLU A 81 11.72 10.44 -9.46
N THR A 82 10.94 9.38 -9.61
CA THR A 82 10.59 8.48 -8.51
C THR A 82 11.58 7.32 -8.42
N SER A 83 12.24 6.98 -9.54
CA SER A 83 13.27 5.94 -9.61
C SER A 83 14.23 6.21 -10.77
N THR A 84 15.52 5.96 -10.56
CA THR A 84 16.59 6.10 -11.56
C THR A 84 17.13 4.72 -11.89
N ALA A 85 17.05 4.31 -13.15
CA ALA A 85 17.69 3.11 -13.67
C ALA A 85 18.97 3.52 -14.41
N GLU A 86 20.11 3.15 -13.82
CA GLU A 86 21.40 3.30 -14.48
C GLU A 86 21.58 2.14 -15.46
N VAL A 87 21.64 2.45 -16.75
CA VAL A 87 21.79 1.46 -17.82
C VAL A 87 22.93 1.87 -18.74
N ASP A 88 23.66 0.89 -19.24
CA ASP A 88 24.70 1.13 -20.23
C ASP A 88 24.07 1.46 -21.60
N ALA A 89 24.27 2.67 -22.12
CA ALA A 89 23.71 3.10 -23.41
C ALA A 89 24.21 2.25 -24.61
N GLY A 90 25.32 1.52 -24.45
CA GLY A 90 25.81 0.57 -25.45
C GLY A 90 24.96 -0.70 -25.54
N ASN A 91 24.18 -1.03 -24.50
CA ASN A 91 23.42 -2.27 -24.42
C ASN A 91 21.91 -2.02 -24.55
N LYS A 92 21.44 -1.99 -25.80
CA LYS A 92 20.01 -1.80 -26.15
C LYS A 92 19.07 -2.76 -25.44
N THR A 93 19.54 -3.96 -25.09
CA THR A 93 18.75 -4.97 -24.38
C THR A 93 18.41 -4.52 -22.97
N GLN A 94 19.35 -3.89 -22.24
CA GLN A 94 19.11 -3.42 -20.86
C GLN A 94 18.12 -2.26 -20.82
N VAL A 95 18.18 -1.36 -21.82
CA VAL A 95 17.20 -0.27 -21.98
C VAL A 95 15.81 -0.83 -22.27
N MET A 96 15.72 -1.84 -23.15
CA MET A 96 14.45 -2.49 -23.47
C MET A 96 13.87 -3.28 -22.30
N GLU A 97 14.72 -3.94 -21.51
CA GLU A 97 14.33 -4.69 -20.31
C GLU A 97 13.78 -3.75 -19.22
N ALA A 98 14.50 -2.67 -18.90
CA ALA A 98 14.04 -1.69 -17.91
C ALA A 98 12.70 -1.03 -18.28
N LEU A 99 12.50 -0.74 -19.57
CA LEU A 99 11.22 -0.21 -20.05
C LEU A 99 10.11 -1.26 -20.00
N ALA A 100 10.40 -2.50 -20.42
CA ALA A 100 9.44 -3.59 -20.41
C ALA A 100 8.97 -3.90 -18.98
N ASP A 101 9.87 -3.92 -18.00
CA ASP A 101 9.54 -4.15 -16.60
C ASP A 101 8.61 -3.08 -16.04
N GLU A 102 8.86 -1.79 -16.34
CA GLU A 102 7.94 -0.73 -15.91
C GLU A 102 6.60 -0.77 -16.65
N MET A 103 6.56 -1.19 -17.91
CA MET A 103 5.30 -1.40 -18.64
C MET A 103 4.49 -2.57 -18.05
N VAL A 104 5.14 -3.68 -17.70
CA VAL A 104 4.49 -4.83 -17.03
C VAL A 104 4.01 -4.45 -15.63
N SER A 105 4.81 -3.69 -14.88
CA SER A 105 4.45 -3.12 -13.58
C SER A 105 3.24 -2.19 -13.68
N CYS A 106 3.17 -1.33 -14.70
CA CYS A 106 1.99 -0.50 -14.97
C CYS A 106 0.79 -1.36 -15.35
N TRP A 107 0.96 -2.38 -16.19
CA TRP A 107 -0.13 -3.26 -16.61
C TRP A 107 -0.75 -4.00 -15.42
N TRP A 108 0.09 -4.54 -14.52
CA TRP A 108 -0.37 -5.24 -13.32
C TRP A 108 -1.24 -4.35 -12.42
N GLN A 109 -0.97 -3.03 -12.38
CA GLN A 109 -1.78 -2.10 -11.60
C GLN A 109 -3.20 -1.91 -12.14
N PHE A 110 -3.48 -2.29 -13.40
CA PHE A 110 -4.83 -2.18 -13.96
C PHE A 110 -5.72 -3.42 -13.75
N GLY A 111 -5.18 -4.51 -13.19
CA GLY A 111 -5.92 -5.74 -12.88
C GLY A 111 -5.65 -6.88 -13.83
#